data_AF-A0A256IN80-F1
#
_entry.id   AF-A0A256IN80-F1
#
_cell.length_a   1.000
_cell.length_b   1.000
_cell.length_c   1.000
_cell.angle_alpha   90.00
_cell.angle_beta   90.00
_cell.angle_gamma   90.00
#
_symmetry.space_group_name_H-M   'P 1'
#
loop_
_entity.id
_entity.type
_entity.pdbx_description
1 polymer ?
#
loop_
_entity_poly.entity_id
_entity_poly.type
_entity_poly.pdbx_seq_one_letter_code
_entity_poly.pdbx_strand_id
1 'polypeptide(L)'
;MNPTTTGRFRVHDRRPRPVDGGDGPAEFVLVELPDGPVDPTDPDAAEAYDPLYATATGYEGEIADRVADLEPGAVVDATLAWEDGTARFAEVTTVRESRFRFADGIDGMFEAAVDAWQGIRAEGEAVGSVTTRSTDGEPNGALYLFADAPGTDTFEELRAARIPVEPLVDRVNETRGDDAPREVFVLRPAAHDFVAVYVVFERDGVLARTVRDTYGLGDGLAAGLESAGVDTVGTIGGEGSEGDGDPDADDDPGGEFDLTDRL
;
A
#
# COMPACT_ATOMS: atom_id res chain seq x y z
N MET A 1 -5.56 14.51 33.02
CA MET A 1 -4.67 13.41 32.59
C MET A 1 -5.38 12.78 31.42
N ASN A 2 -4.79 12.80 30.23
CA ASN A 2 -5.41 12.22 29.06
C ASN A 2 -5.37 10.69 29.19
N PRO A 3 -6.41 9.96 28.79
CA PRO A 3 -6.35 8.51 28.78
C PRO A 3 -5.23 8.06 27.83
N THR A 4 -4.57 6.97 28.18
CA THR A 4 -3.51 6.38 27.37
C THR A 4 -3.76 4.89 27.16
N THR A 5 -3.44 4.40 25.97
CA THR A 5 -3.44 2.98 25.62
C THR A 5 -2.01 2.59 25.25
N THR A 6 -1.47 1.56 25.87
CA THR A 6 -0.12 1.06 25.58
C THR A 6 -0.24 -0.39 25.15
N GLY A 7 0.42 -0.74 24.06
CA GLY A 7 0.35 -2.09 23.48
C GLY A 7 1.27 -2.23 22.29
N ARG A 8 1.16 -3.41 21.65
CA ARG A 8 1.80 -3.69 20.38
C ARG A 8 0.77 -3.48 19.28
N PHE A 9 1.13 -2.70 18.27
CA PHE A 9 0.24 -2.35 17.17
C PHE A 9 0.88 -2.69 15.85
N ARG A 10 0.09 -3.14 14.89
CA ARG A 10 0.46 -3.07 13.48
C ARG A 10 -0.04 -1.76 12.90
N VAL A 11 0.85 -1.03 12.23
CA VAL A 11 0.49 0.07 11.33
C VAL A 11 -0.11 -0.57 10.08
N HIS A 12 -1.43 -0.65 9.98
CA HIS A 12 -2.10 -1.36 8.90
C HIS A 12 -2.08 -0.59 7.58
N ASP A 13 -2.45 0.69 7.63
CA ASP A 13 -2.40 1.61 6.49
C ASP A 13 -2.11 3.04 6.97
N ARG A 14 -1.67 3.89 6.05
CA ARG A 14 -1.54 5.33 6.23
C ARG A 14 -2.35 6.02 5.12
N ARG A 15 -3.41 6.72 5.50
CA ARG A 15 -4.38 7.28 4.55
C ARG A 15 -4.83 8.68 4.94
N PRO A 16 -5.34 9.49 4.01
CA PRO A 16 -6.09 10.68 4.39
C PRO A 16 -7.32 10.30 5.21
N ARG A 17 -7.59 11.07 6.28
CA ARG A 17 -8.81 10.89 7.05
C ARG A 17 -10.02 11.32 6.21
N PRO A 18 -11.06 10.48 6.04
CA PRO A 18 -12.26 10.91 5.32
C PRO A 18 -12.98 12.01 6.12
N VAL A 19 -13.23 13.16 5.48
CA VAL A 19 -14.01 14.27 6.05
C VAL A 19 -15.11 14.70 5.08
N ASP A 20 -16.16 15.34 5.60
CA ASP A 20 -17.23 15.87 4.77
C ASP A 20 -16.66 16.85 3.73
N GLY A 21 -16.69 16.46 2.45
CA GLY A 21 -16.23 17.29 1.33
C GLY A 21 -14.78 17.08 0.88
N GLY A 22 -14.06 16.05 1.36
CA GLY A 22 -12.77 15.66 0.79
C GLY A 22 -11.85 14.89 1.74
N ASP A 23 -10.55 15.04 1.51
CA ASP A 23 -9.48 14.40 2.27
C ASP A 23 -9.01 15.30 3.42
N GLY A 24 -9.07 14.77 4.63
CA GLY A 24 -8.54 15.37 5.84
C GLY A 24 -7.05 15.08 6.04
N PRO A 25 -6.48 15.46 7.21
CA PRO A 25 -5.09 15.17 7.52
C PRO A 25 -4.85 13.65 7.52
N ALA A 26 -3.62 13.24 7.19
CA ALA A 26 -3.25 11.84 7.21
C ALA A 26 -3.43 11.23 8.62
N GLU A 27 -3.95 10.01 8.65
CA GLU A 27 -4.11 9.16 9.82
C GLU A 27 -3.51 7.78 9.55
N PHE A 28 -3.10 7.11 10.62
CA PHE A 28 -2.76 5.71 10.62
C PHE A 28 -3.97 4.89 11.02
N VAL A 29 -4.19 3.80 10.30
CA VAL A 29 -5.03 2.68 10.74
C VAL A 29 -4.12 1.75 11.54
N LEU A 30 -4.42 1.56 12.81
CA LEU A 30 -3.66 0.72 13.72
C LEU A 30 -4.51 -0.48 14.12
N VAL A 31 -3.90 -1.65 14.19
CA VAL A 31 -4.53 -2.86 14.74
C VAL A 31 -3.73 -3.31 15.93
N GLU A 32 -4.36 -3.43 17.09
CA GLU A 32 -3.71 -3.97 18.29
C GLU A 32 -3.43 -5.47 18.09
N LEU A 33 -2.21 -5.89 18.39
CA LEU A 33 -1.81 -7.29 18.29
C LEU A 33 -1.91 -7.93 19.67
N PRO A 34 -2.77 -8.94 19.87
CA PRO A 34 -2.87 -9.63 21.14
C PRO A 34 -1.58 -10.40 21.46
N ASP A 35 -1.27 -10.55 22.75
CA ASP A 35 -0.07 -11.26 23.23
C ASP A 35 -0.09 -12.78 22.97
N GLY A 36 -1.19 -13.30 22.41
CA GLY A 36 -1.38 -14.71 22.11
C GLY A 36 -2.47 -14.95 21.07
N PRO A 37 -2.64 -16.21 20.65
CA PRO A 37 -3.64 -16.56 19.64
C PRO A 37 -5.04 -16.23 20.14
N VAL A 38 -5.83 -15.60 19.27
CA VAL A 38 -7.25 -15.33 19.51
C VAL A 38 -8.04 -16.60 19.28
N ASP A 39 -8.78 -17.05 20.29
CA ASP A 39 -9.71 -18.16 20.15
C ASP A 39 -10.93 -17.69 19.34
N PRO A 40 -11.18 -18.25 18.14
CA PRO A 40 -12.29 -17.81 17.30
C PRO A 40 -13.68 -18.12 17.89
N THR A 41 -13.73 -18.90 18.98
CA THR A 41 -14.97 -19.20 19.71
C THR A 41 -15.24 -18.20 20.83
N ASP A 42 -14.29 -17.32 21.14
CA ASP A 42 -14.46 -16.24 22.11
C ASP A 42 -15.46 -15.20 21.56
N PRO A 43 -16.47 -14.77 22.34
CA PRO A 43 -17.41 -13.74 21.90
C PRO A 43 -16.75 -12.43 21.48
N ASP A 44 -15.60 -12.10 22.08
CA ASP A 44 -14.88 -10.84 21.84
C ASP A 44 -13.81 -11.01 20.75
N ALA A 45 -13.69 -12.20 20.14
CA ALA A 45 -12.72 -12.47 19.07
C ALA A 45 -12.91 -11.57 17.84
N ALA A 46 -14.13 -11.13 17.59
CA ALA A 46 -14.44 -10.22 16.49
C ALA A 46 -13.88 -8.81 16.72
N GLU A 47 -13.80 -8.37 17.98
CA GLU A 47 -13.32 -7.04 18.37
C GLU A 47 -11.80 -7.02 18.61
N ALA A 48 -11.17 -8.20 18.70
CA ALA A 48 -9.74 -8.33 18.99
C ALA A 48 -8.81 -7.62 18.00
N TYR A 49 -9.30 -7.37 16.78
CA TYR A 49 -8.56 -6.70 15.70
C TYR A 49 -9.24 -5.41 15.24
N ASP A 50 -10.12 -4.83 16.07
CA ASP A 50 -10.81 -3.60 15.72
C ASP A 50 -9.81 -2.46 15.42
N PRO A 51 -10.00 -1.72 14.31
CA PRO A 51 -9.09 -0.68 13.92
C PRO A 51 -9.16 0.52 14.86
N LEU A 52 -7.99 1.00 15.27
CA LEU A 52 -7.77 2.26 15.97
C LEU A 52 -7.20 3.29 15.01
N TYR A 53 -7.64 4.53 15.12
CA TYR A 53 -7.19 5.62 14.24
C TYR A 53 -6.34 6.62 15.01
N ALA A 54 -5.10 6.81 14.57
CA ALA A 54 -4.16 7.76 15.15
C ALA A 54 -3.72 8.81 14.14
N THR A 55 -3.50 10.05 14.58
CA THR A 55 -3.02 11.11 13.67
C THR A 55 -1.63 10.78 13.15
N ALA A 56 -1.37 11.03 11.87
CA ALA A 56 -0.04 10.84 11.27
C ALA A 56 0.78 12.15 11.19
N THR A 57 0.25 13.26 11.67
CA THR A 57 0.82 14.61 11.50
C THR A 57 0.69 15.46 12.76
N GLY A 58 1.45 16.55 12.84
CA GLY A 58 1.45 17.45 13.99
C GLY A 58 2.26 16.91 15.17
N TYR A 59 3.39 16.28 14.86
CA TYR A 59 4.41 15.85 15.81
C TYR A 59 5.62 16.79 15.70
N GLU A 60 6.37 16.94 16.80
CA GLU A 60 7.58 17.76 16.85
C GLU A 60 8.74 17.00 17.49
N GLY A 61 9.98 17.30 17.11
CA GLY A 61 11.18 16.65 17.65
C GLY A 61 11.31 15.19 17.22
N GLU A 62 11.99 14.37 18.04
CA GLU A 62 12.34 12.98 17.67
C GLU A 62 11.13 12.09 17.37
N ILE A 63 9.98 12.34 17.99
CA ILE A 63 8.76 11.58 17.71
C ILE A 63 8.23 11.88 16.30
N ALA A 64 8.46 13.09 15.78
CA ALA A 64 8.07 13.42 14.41
C ALA A 64 8.83 12.57 13.39
N ASP A 65 10.15 12.41 13.59
CA ASP A 65 10.99 11.57 12.73
C ASP A 65 10.53 10.10 12.79
N ARG A 66 10.35 9.56 14.01
CA ARG A 66 9.87 8.17 14.18
C ARG A 66 8.52 7.92 13.54
N VAL A 67 7.57 8.85 13.68
CA VAL A 67 6.23 8.73 13.08
C VAL A 67 6.28 8.89 11.56
N ALA A 68 7.15 9.76 11.04
CA ALA A 68 7.33 9.95 9.60
C ALA A 68 7.87 8.68 8.92
N ASP A 69 8.75 7.95 9.61
CA ASP A 69 9.38 6.71 9.14
C ASP A 69 8.47 5.46 9.26
N LEU A 70 7.27 5.57 9.86
CA LEU A 70 6.35 4.45 9.94
C LEU A 70 5.78 4.08 8.57
N GLU A 71 6.10 2.89 8.12
CA GLU A 71 5.53 2.27 6.92
C GLU A 71 4.33 1.37 7.27
N PRO A 72 3.30 1.30 6.40
CA PRO A 72 2.27 0.27 6.49
C PRO A 72 2.88 -1.12 6.56
N GLY A 73 2.32 -1.99 7.39
CA GLY A 73 2.77 -3.31 7.77
C GLY A 73 3.68 -3.35 9.00
N ALA A 74 4.32 -2.23 9.38
CA ALA A 74 5.26 -2.22 10.50
C ALA A 74 4.54 -2.57 11.81
N VAL A 75 5.19 -3.37 12.64
CA VAL A 75 4.74 -3.64 14.01
C VAL A 75 5.55 -2.77 14.95
N VAL A 76 4.85 -2.07 15.83
CA VAL A 76 5.40 -1.10 16.78
C VAL A 76 4.95 -1.43 18.19
N ASP A 77 5.83 -1.21 19.16
CA ASP A 77 5.41 -1.03 20.55
C ASP A 77 5.16 0.47 20.74
N ALA A 78 3.94 0.83 21.14
CA ALA A 78 3.53 2.23 21.22
C ALA A 78 2.68 2.55 22.44
N THR A 79 2.75 3.82 22.85
CA THR A 79 1.81 4.42 23.80
C THR A 79 1.04 5.49 23.05
N LEU A 80 -0.28 5.35 22.99
CA LEU A 80 -1.21 6.30 22.40
C LEU A 80 -1.84 7.15 23.49
N ALA A 81 -1.82 8.47 23.34
CA ALA A 81 -2.56 9.41 24.16
C ALA A 81 -3.80 9.89 23.42
N TRP A 82 -4.93 9.98 24.13
CA TRP A 82 -6.21 10.36 23.55
C TRP A 82 -6.52 11.82 23.85
N GLU A 83 -6.69 12.62 22.81
CA GLU A 83 -7.08 14.03 22.89
C GLU A 83 -8.30 14.28 22.00
N ASP A 84 -9.39 14.78 22.59
CA ASP A 84 -10.65 15.07 21.90
C ASP A 84 -11.14 13.92 21.00
N GLY A 85 -11.03 12.69 21.51
CA GLY A 85 -11.45 11.47 20.80
C GLY A 85 -10.51 11.03 19.67
N THR A 86 -9.35 11.67 19.53
CA THR A 86 -8.34 11.33 18.53
C THR A 86 -7.08 10.79 19.21
N ALA A 87 -6.61 9.63 18.78
CA ALA A 87 -5.37 9.05 19.30
C ALA A 87 -4.14 9.72 18.68
N ARG A 88 -3.10 9.93 19.47
CA ARG A 88 -1.79 10.40 19.03
C ARG A 88 -0.69 9.56 19.68
N PHE A 89 0.36 9.22 18.95
CA PHE A 89 1.55 8.62 19.54
C PHE A 89 2.16 9.55 20.61
N ALA A 90 2.30 9.04 21.83
CA ALA A 90 3.14 9.61 22.87
C ALA A 90 4.54 8.99 22.82
N GLU A 91 4.61 7.69 22.50
CA GLU A 91 5.85 6.94 22.29
C GLU A 91 5.62 5.90 21.20
N VAL A 92 6.64 5.62 20.39
CA VAL A 92 6.58 4.60 19.33
C VAL A 92 7.97 4.04 19.06
N THR A 93 8.07 2.72 18.96
CA THR A 93 9.29 2.00 18.57
C THR A 93 8.94 0.85 17.64
N THR A 94 9.54 0.81 16.45
CA THR A 94 9.36 -0.30 15.51
C THR A 94 10.05 -1.55 16.03
N VAL A 95 9.29 -2.63 16.17
CA VAL A 95 9.77 -3.96 16.61
C VAL A 95 9.85 -4.95 15.44
N ARG A 96 9.05 -4.77 14.40
CA ARG A 96 9.12 -5.56 13.18
C ARG A 96 8.81 -4.71 11.96
N GLU A 97 9.69 -4.75 10.99
CA GLU A 97 9.57 -3.96 9.77
C GLU A 97 8.85 -4.75 8.65
N SER A 98 7.74 -5.40 8.98
CA SER A 98 6.85 -5.96 7.95
C SER A 98 6.29 -4.84 7.07
N ARG A 99 5.84 -5.16 5.85
CA ARG A 99 5.33 -4.17 4.90
C ARG A 99 3.98 -4.58 4.33
N PHE A 100 3.02 -3.66 4.31
CA PHE A 100 1.73 -3.85 3.67
C PHE A 100 1.66 -2.93 2.45
N ARG A 101 1.16 -3.45 1.32
CA ARG A 101 0.94 -2.67 0.11
C ARG A 101 -0.45 -2.95 -0.44
N PHE A 102 -1.17 -1.87 -0.73
CA PHE A 102 -2.53 -1.91 -1.25
C PHE A 102 -2.50 -1.42 -2.70
N ALA A 103 -3.05 -2.22 -3.61
CA ALA A 103 -3.15 -1.88 -5.02
C ALA A 103 -4.56 -2.14 -5.53
N ASP A 104 -5.18 -1.10 -6.04
CA ASP A 104 -6.54 -1.13 -6.57
C ASP A 104 -6.54 -1.08 -8.10
N GLY A 105 -7.50 -1.76 -8.71
CA GLY A 105 -7.72 -1.76 -10.16
C GLY A 105 -6.53 -2.28 -10.94
N ILE A 106 -5.76 -3.22 -10.38
CA ILE A 106 -4.55 -3.70 -11.04
C ILE A 106 -4.88 -4.43 -12.34
N ASP A 107 -4.00 -4.23 -13.32
CA ASP A 107 -4.06 -4.93 -14.60
C ASP A 107 -3.45 -6.32 -14.48
N GLY A 108 -4.26 -7.33 -14.81
CA GLY A 108 -3.87 -8.72 -14.70
C GLY A 108 -3.77 -9.21 -13.25
N MET A 109 -3.71 -10.52 -13.11
CA MET A 109 -3.50 -11.18 -11.84
C MET A 109 -2.72 -12.47 -12.07
N PHE A 110 -2.02 -12.95 -11.04
CA PHE A 110 -1.28 -14.22 -11.14
C PHE A 110 -2.21 -15.34 -11.58
N GLU A 111 -1.76 -16.16 -12.53
CA GLU A 111 -2.54 -17.31 -13.04
C GLU A 111 -3.02 -18.21 -11.90
N ALA A 112 -2.15 -18.48 -10.92
CA ALA A 112 -2.51 -19.27 -9.73
C ALA A 112 -3.67 -18.67 -8.91
N ALA A 113 -3.83 -17.34 -8.89
CA ALA A 113 -4.94 -16.69 -8.21
C ALA A 113 -6.23 -16.82 -9.01
N VAL A 114 -6.15 -16.64 -10.33
CA VAL A 114 -7.31 -16.77 -11.23
C VAL A 114 -7.82 -18.21 -11.24
N ASP A 115 -6.92 -19.19 -11.31
CA ASP A 115 -7.28 -20.62 -11.27
C ASP A 115 -7.91 -21.01 -9.93
N ALA A 116 -7.30 -20.59 -8.82
CA ALA A 116 -7.85 -20.84 -7.49
C ALA A 116 -9.22 -20.20 -7.32
N TRP A 117 -9.41 -18.99 -7.83
CA TRP A 117 -10.68 -18.30 -7.80
C TRP A 117 -11.78 -19.03 -8.58
N GLN A 118 -11.46 -19.54 -9.77
CA GLN A 118 -12.41 -20.34 -10.56
C GLN A 118 -12.85 -21.60 -9.80
N GLY A 119 -11.94 -22.25 -9.08
CA GLY A 119 -12.26 -23.37 -8.17
C GLY A 119 -13.22 -22.96 -7.05
N ILE A 120 -12.83 -21.93 -6.28
CA ILE A 120 -13.64 -21.38 -5.16
C ILE A 120 -15.06 -21.03 -5.61
N ARG A 121 -15.20 -20.34 -6.75
CA ARG A 121 -16.49 -19.98 -7.34
C ARG A 121 -17.32 -21.20 -7.74
N ALA A 122 -16.69 -22.24 -8.26
CA ALA A 122 -17.38 -23.47 -8.62
C ALA A 122 -17.89 -24.24 -7.38
N GLU A 123 -17.17 -24.15 -6.27
CA GLU A 123 -17.49 -24.80 -4.99
C GLU A 123 -18.47 -23.96 -4.13
N GLY A 124 -18.66 -22.68 -4.48
CA GLY A 124 -19.54 -21.76 -3.76
C GLY A 124 -18.95 -21.26 -2.44
N GLU A 125 -17.63 -21.35 -2.28
CA GLU A 125 -16.92 -20.86 -1.10
C GLU A 125 -16.70 -19.34 -1.18
N ALA A 126 -16.68 -18.67 -0.01
CA ALA A 126 -16.47 -17.23 0.07
C ALA A 126 -14.99 -16.83 0.12
N VAL A 127 -14.14 -17.74 0.59
CA VAL A 127 -12.70 -17.55 0.76
C VAL A 127 -11.97 -18.81 0.37
N GLY A 128 -10.85 -18.68 -0.33
CA GLY A 128 -9.92 -19.80 -0.52
C GLY A 128 -8.47 -19.39 -0.33
N SER A 129 -7.60 -20.38 -0.19
CA SER A 129 -6.18 -20.16 0.08
C SER A 129 -5.28 -21.09 -0.72
N VAL A 130 -4.13 -20.58 -1.14
CA VAL A 130 -3.13 -21.32 -1.91
C VAL A 130 -1.73 -20.98 -1.40
N THR A 131 -0.93 -22.00 -1.08
CA THR A 131 0.50 -21.83 -0.80
C THR A 131 1.28 -21.77 -2.12
N THR A 132 2.01 -20.67 -2.34
CA THR A 132 2.88 -20.51 -3.50
C THR A 132 4.26 -21.11 -3.23
N ARG A 133 4.96 -21.53 -4.28
CA ARG A 133 6.27 -22.16 -4.20
C ARG A 133 7.27 -21.50 -5.14
N SER A 134 8.55 -21.54 -4.77
CA SER A 134 9.67 -21.13 -5.62
C SER A 134 9.90 -22.13 -6.76
N THR A 135 10.84 -21.80 -7.64
CA THR A 135 11.32 -22.71 -8.71
C THR A 135 11.88 -24.02 -8.18
N ASP A 136 12.41 -24.01 -6.95
CA ASP A 136 12.95 -25.18 -6.27
C ASP A 136 11.88 -25.96 -5.48
N GLY A 137 10.63 -25.52 -5.55
CA GLY A 137 9.48 -26.16 -4.89
C GLY A 137 9.29 -25.75 -3.43
N GLU A 138 10.10 -24.83 -2.91
CA GLU A 138 10.03 -24.37 -1.52
C GLU A 138 8.89 -23.37 -1.32
N PRO A 139 8.08 -23.47 -0.25
CA PRO A 139 7.04 -22.49 0.05
C PRO A 139 7.61 -21.09 0.25
N ASN A 140 7.11 -20.11 -0.52
CA ASN A 140 7.60 -18.72 -0.50
C ASN A 140 6.50 -17.67 -0.19
N GLY A 141 5.23 -18.08 -0.19
CA GLY A 141 4.11 -17.21 0.15
C GLY A 141 2.79 -17.96 0.36
N ALA A 142 1.79 -17.26 0.87
CA ALA A 142 0.43 -17.73 1.05
C ALA A 142 -0.55 -16.71 0.48
N LEU A 143 -1.34 -17.13 -0.51
CA LEU A 143 -2.34 -16.34 -1.19
C LEU A 143 -3.72 -16.66 -0.62
N TYR A 144 -4.46 -15.63 -0.23
CA TYR A 144 -5.85 -15.72 0.21
C TYR A 144 -6.73 -14.91 -0.73
N LEU A 145 -7.87 -15.47 -1.13
CA LEU A 145 -8.78 -14.85 -2.09
C LEU A 145 -10.12 -14.62 -1.39
N PHE A 146 -10.59 -13.38 -1.40
CA PHE A 146 -11.86 -12.95 -0.83
C PHE A 146 -12.79 -12.57 -1.95
N ALA A 147 -14.02 -13.11 -1.95
CA ALA A 147 -15.04 -12.66 -2.88
C ALA A 147 -15.37 -11.19 -2.67
N ASP A 148 -15.36 -10.38 -3.74
CA ASP A 148 -15.83 -9.00 -3.70
C ASP A 148 -17.23 -8.96 -4.32
N ALA A 149 -18.26 -9.06 -3.49
CA ALA A 149 -19.63 -9.18 -3.95
C ALA A 149 -20.19 -7.82 -4.41
N PRO A 150 -21.14 -7.80 -5.35
CA PRO A 150 -21.84 -6.56 -5.69
C PRO A 150 -22.46 -5.89 -4.47
N GLY A 151 -22.07 -4.65 -4.18
CA GLY A 151 -22.56 -3.87 -3.04
C GLY A 151 -21.71 -3.97 -1.77
N THR A 152 -20.66 -4.79 -1.77
CA THR A 152 -19.56 -4.71 -0.81
C THR A 152 -18.35 -4.06 -1.46
N ASP A 153 -17.46 -3.51 -0.66
CA ASP A 153 -16.13 -3.09 -1.11
C ASP A 153 -15.09 -3.79 -0.23
N THR A 154 -14.83 -5.06 -0.54
CA THR A 154 -13.95 -5.91 0.26
C THR A 154 -12.53 -5.35 0.30
N PHE A 155 -12.10 -4.65 -0.75
CA PHE A 155 -10.77 -4.02 -0.78
C PHE A 155 -10.69 -2.88 0.23
N GLU A 156 -11.69 -1.99 0.25
CA GLU A 156 -11.73 -0.91 1.24
C GLU A 156 -11.94 -1.43 2.67
N GLU A 157 -12.68 -2.52 2.86
CA GLU A 157 -12.81 -3.16 4.17
C GLU A 157 -11.49 -3.76 4.65
N LEU A 158 -10.74 -4.46 3.79
CA LEU A 158 -9.39 -4.94 4.09
C LEU A 158 -8.45 -3.77 4.35
N ARG A 159 -8.46 -2.73 3.51
CA ARG A 159 -7.61 -1.54 3.66
C ARG A 159 -7.88 -0.76 4.94
N ALA A 160 -9.14 -0.70 5.37
CA ALA A 160 -9.55 -0.08 6.63
C ALA A 160 -9.38 -0.99 7.87
N ALA A 161 -8.81 -2.19 7.71
CA ALA A 161 -8.72 -3.23 8.73
C ALA A 161 -10.08 -3.63 9.37
N ARG A 162 -11.19 -3.42 8.65
CA ARG A 162 -12.51 -3.95 9.06
C ARG A 162 -12.62 -5.46 8.80
N ILE A 163 -11.90 -5.94 7.79
CA ILE A 163 -11.60 -7.37 7.63
C ILE A 163 -10.14 -7.55 8.08
N PRO A 164 -9.89 -8.30 9.17
CA PRO A 164 -8.55 -8.39 9.75
C PRO A 164 -7.63 -9.27 8.89
N VAL A 165 -6.43 -8.77 8.63
CA VAL A 165 -5.37 -9.49 7.90
C VAL A 165 -4.47 -10.25 8.89
N GLU A 166 -4.49 -9.85 10.16
CA GLU A 166 -3.67 -10.36 11.26
C GLU A 166 -3.76 -11.88 11.38
N PRO A 167 -4.96 -12.52 11.37
CA PRO A 167 -5.04 -13.97 11.47
C PRO A 167 -4.35 -14.71 10.30
N LEU A 168 -4.29 -14.09 9.12
CA LEU A 168 -3.63 -14.69 7.95
C LEU A 168 -2.11 -14.66 8.10
N VAL A 169 -1.59 -13.55 8.63
CA VAL A 169 -0.16 -13.36 8.92
C VAL A 169 0.27 -14.27 10.07
N ASP A 170 -0.54 -14.39 11.11
CA ASP A 170 -0.26 -15.25 12.26
C ASP A 170 -0.24 -16.72 11.87
N ARG A 171 -1.19 -17.18 11.07
CA ARG A 171 -1.17 -18.53 10.49
C ARG A 171 0.12 -18.82 9.71
N VAL A 172 0.62 -17.83 8.96
CA VAL A 172 1.90 -17.96 8.24
C VAL A 172 3.07 -18.07 9.22
N ASN A 173 3.11 -17.20 10.25
CA ASN A 173 4.16 -17.23 11.26
C ASN A 173 4.17 -18.56 12.04
N GLU A 174 3.01 -19.07 12.44
CA GLU A 174 2.85 -20.37 13.09
C GLU A 174 3.34 -21.51 12.21
N THR A 175 2.93 -21.52 10.93
CA THR A 175 3.33 -22.56 9.97
C THR A 175 4.85 -22.57 9.75
N ARG A 176 5.48 -21.39 9.74
CA ARG A 176 6.93 -21.27 9.58
C ARG A 176 7.72 -21.46 10.87
N GLY A 177 7.07 -21.26 12.02
CA GLY A 177 7.72 -21.28 13.34
C GLY A 177 8.64 -20.08 13.58
N ASP A 178 8.42 -18.98 12.86
CA ASP A 178 9.21 -17.76 12.98
C ASP A 178 8.33 -16.51 12.81
N ASP A 179 8.87 -15.37 13.22
CA ASP A 179 8.18 -14.09 13.20
C ASP A 179 8.92 -13.05 12.34
N ALA A 180 9.70 -13.50 11.35
CA ALA A 180 10.49 -12.61 10.51
C ALA A 180 9.61 -11.63 9.71
N PRO A 181 10.16 -10.47 9.28
CA PRO A 181 9.41 -9.48 8.51
C PRO A 181 8.76 -10.07 7.27
N ARG A 182 7.45 -9.85 7.13
CA ARG A 182 6.64 -10.29 5.98
C ARG A 182 6.35 -9.10 5.08
N GLU A 183 6.12 -9.37 3.81
CA GLU A 183 5.45 -8.38 2.94
C GLU A 183 4.08 -8.92 2.55
N VAL A 184 3.05 -8.10 2.74
CA VAL A 184 1.66 -8.44 2.44
C VAL A 184 1.16 -7.51 1.35
N PHE A 185 0.64 -8.10 0.28
CA PHE A 185 0.04 -7.39 -0.83
C PHE A 185 -1.46 -7.60 -0.82
N VAL A 186 -2.23 -6.52 -0.76
CA VAL A 186 -3.68 -6.54 -0.92
C VAL A 186 -3.99 -5.97 -2.29
N LEU A 187 -4.46 -6.82 -3.19
CA LEU A 187 -4.56 -6.53 -4.62
C LEU A 187 -6.00 -6.74 -5.09
N ARG A 188 -6.63 -5.71 -5.65
CA ARG A 188 -7.93 -5.82 -6.34
C ARG A 188 -7.72 -5.75 -7.86
N PRO A 189 -7.86 -6.85 -8.61
CA PRO A 189 -7.81 -6.83 -10.07
C PRO A 189 -9.03 -6.16 -10.69
N ALA A 190 -8.83 -5.36 -11.75
CA ALA A 190 -9.92 -4.69 -12.46
C ALA A 190 -10.84 -5.68 -13.23
N ALA A 191 -10.33 -6.88 -13.55
CA ALA A 191 -11.02 -7.86 -14.40
C ALA A 191 -11.78 -8.95 -13.62
N HIS A 192 -11.69 -8.98 -12.29
CA HIS A 192 -12.25 -10.07 -11.48
C HIS A 192 -12.87 -9.57 -10.17
N ASP A 193 -13.98 -10.20 -9.77
CA ASP A 193 -14.74 -9.86 -8.56
C ASP A 193 -14.17 -10.54 -7.29
N PHE A 194 -12.86 -10.38 -7.04
CA PHE A 194 -12.21 -10.83 -5.81
C PHE A 194 -11.10 -9.87 -5.39
N VAL A 195 -10.71 -9.93 -4.11
CA VAL A 195 -9.52 -9.27 -3.58
C VAL A 195 -8.53 -10.33 -3.11
N ALA A 196 -7.28 -10.20 -3.52
CA ALA A 196 -6.20 -11.10 -3.13
C ALA A 196 -5.37 -10.50 -1.99
N VAL A 197 -5.21 -11.24 -0.91
CA VAL A 197 -4.25 -10.96 0.16
C VAL A 197 -3.10 -11.95 0.03
N TYR A 198 -1.95 -11.48 -0.41
CA TYR A 198 -0.77 -12.29 -0.64
C TYR A 198 0.30 -12.01 0.42
N VAL A 199 0.48 -12.97 1.33
CA VAL A 199 1.50 -12.92 2.40
C VAL A 199 2.79 -13.58 1.89
N VAL A 200 3.79 -12.77 1.56
CA VAL A 200 5.12 -13.22 1.15
C VAL A 200 6.02 -13.40 2.38
N PHE A 201 6.70 -14.54 2.45
CA PHE A 201 7.42 -14.96 3.66
C PHE A 201 8.70 -14.17 3.92
N GLU A 202 9.37 -13.76 2.84
CA GLU A 202 10.60 -12.97 2.88
C GLU A 202 10.32 -11.59 2.26
N ARG A 203 10.23 -10.55 3.12
CA ARG A 203 9.96 -9.16 2.70
C ARG A 203 10.92 -8.65 1.62
N ASP A 204 12.19 -9.01 1.70
CA ASP A 204 13.22 -8.57 0.75
C ASP A 204 13.61 -9.68 -0.25
N GLY A 205 12.83 -10.76 -0.27
CA GLY A 205 13.04 -11.90 -1.15
C GLY A 205 12.70 -11.59 -2.61
N VAL A 206 13.12 -12.48 -3.51
CA VAL A 206 12.91 -12.36 -4.96
C VAL A 206 11.42 -12.23 -5.32
N LEU A 207 10.57 -12.99 -4.61
CA LEU A 207 9.13 -12.97 -4.84
C LEU A 207 8.53 -11.59 -4.52
N ALA A 208 8.80 -11.07 -3.33
CA ALA A 208 8.33 -9.76 -2.89
C ALA A 208 8.72 -8.66 -3.90
N ARG A 209 9.99 -8.64 -4.31
CA ARG A 209 10.49 -7.72 -5.33
C ARG A 209 9.74 -7.87 -6.66
N THR A 210 9.55 -9.10 -7.13
CA THR A 210 8.83 -9.37 -8.39
C THR A 210 7.41 -8.82 -8.33
N VAL A 211 6.69 -9.01 -7.22
CA VAL A 211 5.32 -8.48 -7.07
C VAL A 211 5.33 -6.95 -7.07
N ARG A 212 6.27 -6.32 -6.36
CA ARG A 212 6.43 -4.85 -6.35
C ARG A 212 6.68 -4.31 -7.76
N ASP A 213 7.59 -4.92 -8.50
CA ASP A 213 7.95 -4.49 -9.84
C ASP A 213 6.79 -4.69 -10.83
N THR A 214 6.05 -5.80 -10.70
CA THR A 214 4.92 -6.15 -11.60
C THR A 214 3.80 -5.14 -11.50
N TYR A 215 3.46 -4.70 -10.29
CA TYR A 215 2.33 -3.79 -10.06
C TYR A 215 2.76 -2.36 -9.72
N GLY A 216 4.03 -2.02 -9.92
CA GLY A 216 4.54 -0.66 -9.68
C GLY A 216 4.45 -0.17 -8.23
N LEU A 217 4.52 -1.08 -7.25
CA LEU A 217 4.21 -0.76 -5.85
C LEU A 217 5.37 -0.10 -5.07
N GLY A 218 6.54 0.04 -5.71
CA GLY A 218 7.72 0.77 -5.22
C GLY A 218 8.25 0.32 -3.84
N ASP A 219 9.41 0.85 -3.47
CA ASP A 219 9.90 0.79 -2.09
C ASP A 219 9.49 2.10 -1.37
N GLY A 220 8.21 2.22 -1.01
CA GLY A 220 7.72 3.12 0.05
C GLY A 220 7.88 4.65 -0.08
N LEU A 221 8.67 5.20 -1.01
CA LEU A 221 8.92 6.66 -1.09
C LEU A 221 8.31 7.35 -2.32
N ALA A 222 7.88 6.60 -3.34
CA ALA A 222 7.49 7.18 -4.63
C ALA A 222 6.00 7.61 -4.72
N ALA A 223 5.12 7.08 -3.87
CA ALA A 223 3.69 7.41 -3.91
C ALA A 223 3.36 8.87 -3.50
N GLY A 224 4.32 9.62 -2.96
CA GLY A 224 4.15 11.01 -2.54
C GLY A 224 4.50 12.07 -3.60
N LEU A 225 5.02 11.68 -4.77
CA LEU A 225 5.47 12.65 -5.79
C LEU A 225 4.57 12.71 -7.03
N GLU A 226 3.72 11.72 -7.27
CA GLU A 226 2.83 11.71 -8.44
C GLU A 226 1.52 12.51 -8.20
N SER A 227 1.23 12.91 -6.95
CA SER A 227 0.11 13.78 -6.58
C SER A 227 0.50 15.27 -6.41
N ALA A 228 1.80 15.60 -6.47
CA ALA A 228 2.25 16.98 -6.51
C ALA A 228 2.16 17.48 -7.94
N GLY A 229 1.08 18.23 -8.23
CA GLY A 229 0.72 18.72 -9.55
C GLY A 229 1.89 19.31 -10.33
N VAL A 230 1.95 18.95 -11.62
CA VAL A 230 2.68 19.70 -12.64
C VAL A 230 2.04 21.08 -12.71
N ASP A 231 2.53 22.01 -11.87
CA ASP A 231 2.30 23.43 -12.05
C ASP A 231 2.93 23.81 -13.39
N THR A 232 2.05 24.00 -14.36
CA THR A 232 2.40 24.55 -15.66
C THR A 232 2.89 25.97 -15.39
N VAL A 233 4.20 26.16 -15.32
CA VAL A 233 4.81 27.49 -15.26
C VAL A 233 4.31 28.28 -16.46
N GLY A 234 3.41 29.21 -16.19
CA GLY A 234 2.96 30.23 -17.13
C GLY A 234 4.17 31.05 -17.56
N THR A 235 4.44 31.05 -18.85
CA THR A 235 5.44 31.93 -19.46
C THR A 235 4.93 33.37 -19.36
N ILE A 236 5.34 34.06 -18.30
CA ILE A 236 5.34 35.52 -18.22
C ILE A 236 6.58 36.03 -18.96
N GLY A 237 6.41 36.28 -20.26
CA GLY A 237 7.40 36.96 -21.09
C GLY A 237 7.43 38.45 -20.76
N GLY A 238 8.44 38.88 -20.02
CA GLY A 238 8.77 40.28 -19.75
C GLY A 238 10.20 40.59 -20.20
N GLU A 239 10.29 41.26 -21.35
CA GLU A 239 11.23 42.32 -21.74
C GLU A 239 12.74 42.15 -21.48
N GLY A 240 13.48 42.01 -22.59
CA GLY A 240 14.93 42.11 -22.67
C GLY A 240 15.34 42.77 -23.99
N SER A 241 15.71 44.04 -23.88
CA SER A 241 16.07 45.02 -24.90
C SER A 241 17.31 44.67 -25.75
N GLU A 242 17.28 45.19 -26.99
CA GLU A 242 18.41 45.70 -27.82
C GLU A 242 19.36 44.73 -28.55
N GLY A 243 19.27 44.81 -29.88
CA GLY A 243 20.26 44.35 -30.85
C GLY A 243 19.94 44.90 -32.24
N ASP A 244 20.22 46.18 -32.45
CA ASP A 244 20.22 46.88 -33.75
C ASP A 244 21.38 46.38 -34.64
N GLY A 245 21.12 46.16 -35.94
CA GLY A 245 22.15 45.82 -36.92
C GLY A 245 21.64 45.31 -38.28
N ASP A 246 20.97 46.17 -39.03
CA ASP A 246 20.61 46.12 -40.47
C ASP A 246 21.87 46.17 -41.40
N PRO A 247 21.82 46.11 -42.75
CA PRO A 247 21.04 45.34 -43.75
C PRO A 247 21.94 44.66 -44.84
N ASP A 248 21.30 44.29 -45.96
CA ASP A 248 21.81 44.00 -47.32
C ASP A 248 22.17 42.53 -47.61
N ALA A 249 21.84 41.93 -48.75
CA ALA A 249 20.96 42.23 -49.89
C ALA A 249 20.95 40.93 -50.75
N ASP A 250 19.86 40.73 -51.49
CA ASP A 250 19.73 40.01 -52.77
C ASP A 250 20.41 38.61 -52.99
N ASP A 251 19.61 37.59 -53.29
CA ASP A 251 19.45 37.02 -54.66
C ASP A 251 18.62 35.72 -54.62
N ASP A 252 17.55 35.69 -55.42
CA ASP A 252 16.79 34.50 -55.90
C ASP A 252 17.57 33.88 -57.10
N PRO A 253 17.21 32.77 -57.78
CA PRO A 253 16.45 31.55 -57.48
C PRO A 253 17.25 30.24 -57.80
N GLY A 254 16.67 29.08 -57.44
CA GLY A 254 16.74 27.88 -58.28
C GLY A 254 17.55 26.69 -57.76
N GLY A 255 16.90 25.53 -57.68
CA GLY A 255 17.56 24.26 -57.37
C GLY A 255 16.59 23.13 -57.01
N GLU A 256 15.89 22.64 -58.03
CA GLU A 256 15.22 21.33 -58.05
C GLU A 256 16.26 20.18 -57.88
N PHE A 257 15.80 18.95 -57.57
CA PHE A 257 16.53 17.65 -57.47
C PHE A 257 17.04 17.24 -56.07
N ASP A 258 16.87 16.02 -55.57
CA ASP A 258 16.21 14.79 -56.05
C ASP A 258 15.95 13.86 -54.84
N LEU A 259 14.81 13.18 -54.86
CA LEU A 259 14.43 12.09 -53.96
C LEU A 259 14.61 10.79 -54.75
N THR A 260 15.77 10.11 -54.64
CA THR A 260 15.90 8.62 -54.69
C THR A 260 17.38 8.18 -54.73
N ASP A 261 17.91 7.72 -53.60
CA ASP A 261 18.96 6.69 -53.45
C ASP A 261 19.27 6.61 -51.94
N ARG A 262 19.22 5.50 -51.20
CA ARG A 262 19.61 4.12 -51.49
C ARG A 262 18.85 3.18 -50.56
N LEU A 263 18.71 1.95 -51.05
CA LEU A 263 18.54 0.69 -50.31
C LEU A 263 19.20 0.64 -48.93
#